data_AF-A0A1E5SLZ4-F1
#
_entry.id   AF-A0A1E5SLZ4-F1
#
_cell.length_a   1.000
_cell.length_b   1.000
_cell.length_c   1.000
_cell.angle_alpha   90.00
_cell.angle_beta   90.00
_cell.angle_gamma   90.00
#
_symmetry.space_group_name_H-M   'P 1'
#
loop_
_entity.id
_entity.type
_entity.pdbx_description
1 polymer ?
#
loop_
_entity_poly.entity_id
_entity_poly.type
_entity_poly.pdbx_seq_one_letter_code
_entity_poly.pdbx_strand_id
1 'polypeptide(L)'
;MKSRKVHSYNGKKAYYAKFGRKWVVEENGEEEEFVNIEAMIDKYPELLNVGAINLSFEKRKFAREEVLPPPVVRETEIHTKSVTCYYCSGSGEIVGGVPCPNCNGKGTFVVSDRGLG
;
A
#
# COMPACT_ATOMS: atom_id res chain seq x y z
N MET A 1 -23.39 -27.43 -20.98
CA MET A 1 -23.54 -26.14 -20.26
C MET A 1 -23.19 -26.40 -18.80
N LYS A 2 -22.24 -25.65 -18.19
CA LYS A 2 -21.93 -25.83 -16.76
C LYS A 2 -23.13 -25.36 -15.93
N SER A 3 -23.68 -26.22 -15.09
CA SER A 3 -24.76 -25.87 -14.16
C SER A 3 -24.31 -24.71 -13.27
N ARG A 4 -25.19 -23.73 -13.08
CA ARG A 4 -24.95 -22.60 -12.18
C ARG A 4 -24.95 -23.12 -10.74
N LYS A 5 -23.99 -22.70 -9.93
CA LYS A 5 -24.02 -22.99 -8.49
C LYS A 5 -25.11 -22.15 -7.85
N VAL A 6 -26.15 -22.81 -7.36
CA VAL A 6 -27.27 -22.21 -6.65
C VAL A 6 -27.15 -22.59 -5.18
N HIS A 7 -27.31 -21.59 -4.32
CA HIS A 7 -27.24 -21.72 -2.87
C HIS A 7 -28.62 -21.43 -2.29
N SER A 8 -29.22 -22.40 -1.61
CA SER A 8 -30.55 -22.24 -1.02
C SER A 8 -30.46 -22.09 0.51
N TYR A 9 -31.16 -21.11 1.06
CA TYR A 9 -31.27 -20.90 2.51
C TYR A 9 -32.60 -20.19 2.85
N ASN A 10 -33.35 -20.69 3.84
CA ASN A 10 -34.64 -20.12 4.27
C ASN A 10 -35.60 -19.74 3.13
N GLY A 11 -35.79 -20.64 2.16
CA GLY A 11 -36.68 -20.41 1.01
C GLY A 11 -36.12 -19.47 -0.07
N LYS A 12 -34.96 -18.86 0.16
CA LYS A 12 -34.24 -18.03 -0.80
C LYS A 12 -33.25 -18.85 -1.59
N LYS A 13 -33.11 -18.55 -2.88
CA LYS A 13 -32.06 -19.11 -3.74
C LYS A 13 -31.14 -18.00 -4.22
N ALA A 14 -29.89 -18.03 -3.80
CA ALA A 14 -28.87 -17.08 -4.21
C ALA A 14 -27.89 -17.73 -5.19
N TYR A 15 -27.54 -17.03 -6.26
CA TYR A 15 -26.52 -17.49 -7.20
C TYR A 15 -25.77 -16.34 -7.85
N TYR A 16 -24.59 -16.65 -8.38
CA TYR A 16 -23.78 -15.69 -9.13
C TYR A 16 -24.06 -15.78 -10.63
N ALA A 17 -24.40 -14.67 -11.25
CA ALA A 17 -24.53 -14.49 -12.69
C ALA A 17 -23.18 -14.17 -13.31
N LYS A 18 -22.67 -15.09 -14.14
CA LYS A 18 -21.49 -14.78 -14.96
C LYS A 18 -21.81 -13.67 -15.97
N PHE A 19 -22.99 -13.74 -16.58
CA PHE A 19 -23.49 -12.69 -17.46
C PHE A 19 -23.95 -11.50 -16.60
N GLY A 20 -23.35 -10.32 -16.82
CA GLY A 20 -23.59 -9.12 -16.01
C GLY A 20 -22.83 -9.07 -14.68
N ARG A 21 -22.07 -10.11 -14.31
CA ARG A 21 -21.24 -10.17 -13.08
C ARG A 21 -22.00 -9.76 -11.80
N LYS A 22 -23.26 -10.17 -11.71
CA LYS A 22 -24.22 -9.79 -10.67
C LYS A 22 -24.58 -10.96 -9.75
N TRP A 23 -24.96 -10.65 -8.53
CA TRP A 23 -25.63 -11.61 -7.64
C TRP A 23 -27.13 -11.54 -7.88
N VAL A 24 -27.80 -12.68 -7.81
CA VAL A 24 -29.25 -12.75 -7.95
C VAL A 24 -29.80 -13.59 -6.81
N VAL A 25 -30.88 -13.11 -6.21
CA VAL A 25 -31.62 -13.81 -5.17
C VAL A 25 -33.05 -14.01 -5.67
N GLU A 26 -33.51 -15.25 -5.62
CA GLU A 26 -34.90 -15.61 -5.90
C GLU A 26 -35.62 -15.87 -4.58
N GLU A 27 -36.73 -15.17 -4.36
CA GLU A 27 -37.63 -15.35 -3.22
C GLU A 27 -39.07 -15.34 -3.73
N ASN A 28 -39.84 -16.39 -3.44
CA ASN A 28 -41.25 -16.50 -3.83
C ASN A 28 -41.57 -16.30 -5.33
N GLY A 29 -40.59 -16.52 -6.21
CA GLY A 29 -40.74 -16.35 -7.66
C GLY A 29 -40.40 -14.95 -8.17
N GLU A 30 -40.03 -14.02 -7.28
CA GLU A 30 -39.42 -12.75 -7.66
C GLU A 30 -37.90 -12.92 -7.70
N GLU A 31 -37.28 -12.42 -8.76
CA GLU A 31 -35.82 -12.36 -8.91
C GLU A 31 -35.35 -10.94 -8.65
N GLU A 32 -34.37 -10.79 -7.77
CA GLU A 32 -33.74 -9.51 -7.50
C GLU A 32 -32.23 -9.56 -7.77
N GLU A 33 -31.73 -8.52 -8.43
CA GLU A 33 -30.35 -8.44 -8.88
C GLU A 33 -29.52 -7.44 -8.08
N PHE A 34 -28.30 -7.84 -7.73
CA PHE A 34 -27.37 -7.07 -6.93
C PHE A 34 -26.04 -6.90 -7.67
N VAL A 35 -25.50 -5.68 -7.67
CA VAL A 35 -24.24 -5.34 -8.34
C VAL A 35 -23.05 -6.09 -7.73
N ASN A 36 -23.06 -6.27 -6.42
CA ASN A 36 -22.00 -6.96 -5.69
C ASN A 36 -22.59 -7.80 -4.54
N ILE A 37 -21.73 -8.60 -3.90
CA ILE A 37 -22.16 -9.45 -2.79
C ILE A 37 -22.57 -8.62 -1.57
N GLU A 38 -22.03 -7.41 -1.41
CA GLU A 38 -22.30 -6.54 -0.26
C GLU A 38 -23.74 -6.04 -0.30
N ALA A 39 -24.18 -5.49 -1.43
CA ALA A 39 -25.56 -5.07 -1.64
C ALA A 39 -26.56 -6.22 -1.43
N MET A 40 -26.17 -7.44 -1.80
CA MET A 40 -26.98 -8.63 -1.54
C MET A 40 -27.06 -8.95 -0.04
N ILE A 41 -25.94 -8.90 0.67
CA ILE A 41 -25.88 -9.17 2.11
C ILE A 41 -26.53 -8.06 2.95
N ASP A 42 -26.44 -6.81 2.51
CA ASP A 42 -27.11 -5.68 3.17
C ASP A 42 -28.63 -5.85 3.19
N LYS A 43 -29.20 -6.41 2.10
CA LYS A 43 -30.63 -6.71 2.02
C LYS A 43 -30.99 -8.06 2.65
N TYR A 44 -30.13 -9.07 2.48
CA TYR A 44 -30.36 -10.45 2.90
C TYR A 44 -29.22 -10.97 3.77
N PRO A 45 -29.08 -10.46 5.02
CA PRO A 45 -27.98 -10.83 5.91
C PRO A 45 -27.98 -12.32 6.28
N GLU A 46 -29.14 -12.98 6.25
CA GLU A 46 -29.29 -14.40 6.52
C GLU A 46 -28.54 -15.29 5.52
N LEU A 47 -28.21 -14.79 4.33
CA LEU A 47 -27.44 -15.53 3.34
C LEU A 47 -25.97 -15.75 3.77
N LEU A 48 -25.48 -15.01 4.76
CA LEU A 48 -24.18 -15.29 5.38
C LEU A 48 -24.12 -16.65 6.10
N ASN A 49 -25.27 -17.24 6.45
CA ASN A 49 -25.29 -18.60 6.99
C ASN A 49 -24.91 -19.67 5.95
N VAL A 50 -24.92 -19.32 4.66
CA VAL A 50 -24.40 -20.19 3.61
C VAL A 50 -22.88 -20.05 3.56
N GLY A 51 -22.16 -21.09 3.98
CA GLY A 51 -20.69 -21.08 4.06
C GLY A 51 -19.99 -20.65 2.76
N ALA A 52 -20.53 -21.00 1.59
CA ALA A 52 -19.98 -20.57 0.29
C ALA A 52 -20.14 -19.06 0.03
N ILE A 53 -21.26 -18.47 0.48
CA ILE A 53 -21.51 -17.03 0.36
C ILE A 53 -20.64 -16.28 1.36
N ASN A 54 -20.59 -16.72 2.62
CA ASN A 54 -19.70 -16.12 3.62
C ASN A 54 -18.23 -16.13 3.18
N LEU A 55 -17.75 -17.28 2.69
CA LEU A 55 -16.38 -17.38 2.18
C LEU A 55 -16.11 -16.42 1.01
N SER A 56 -17.10 -16.20 0.13
CA SER A 56 -16.97 -15.22 -0.94
C SER A 56 -17.01 -13.78 -0.43
N PHE A 57 -17.76 -13.49 0.64
CA PHE A 57 -17.85 -12.19 1.26
C PHE A 57 -16.53 -11.83 1.95
N GLU A 58 -16.02 -12.70 2.82
CA GLU A 58 -14.77 -12.53 3.56
C GLU A 58 -13.57 -12.34 2.62
N LYS A 59 -13.46 -13.14 1.55
CA LYS A 59 -12.37 -12.98 0.56
C LYS A 59 -12.36 -11.60 -0.09
N ARG A 60 -13.53 -11.05 -0.40
CA ARG A 60 -13.66 -9.73 -1.04
C ARG A 60 -13.44 -8.59 -0.04
N LYS A 61 -13.75 -8.82 1.24
CA LYS A 61 -13.42 -7.91 2.33
C LYS A 61 -11.91 -7.85 2.54
N PHE A 62 -11.27 -9.01 2.68
CA PHE A 62 -9.82 -9.13 2.87
C PHE A 62 -9.01 -8.56 1.71
N ALA A 63 -9.44 -8.81 0.46
CA ALA A 63 -8.78 -8.25 -0.72
C ALA A 63 -8.82 -6.70 -0.78
N ARG A 64 -9.81 -6.07 -0.14
CA ARG A 64 -9.87 -4.60 -0.01
C ARG A 64 -9.02 -4.09 1.15
N GLU A 65 -8.84 -4.93 2.15
CA GLU A 65 -8.04 -4.65 3.33
C GLU A 65 -6.55 -4.98 3.10
N GLU A 66 -6.13 -5.25 1.86
CA GLU A 66 -4.70 -5.41 1.51
C GLU A 66 -3.90 -4.20 1.99
N VAL A 67 -3.26 -4.41 3.13
CA VAL A 67 -2.33 -3.49 3.77
C VAL A 67 -1.20 -3.29 2.78
N LEU A 68 -1.09 -2.07 2.24
CA LEU A 68 0.06 -1.68 1.44
C LEU A 68 1.32 -2.04 2.25
N PRO A 69 2.29 -2.78 1.68
CA PRO A 69 3.54 -3.00 2.37
C PRO A 69 4.12 -1.63 2.73
N PRO A 70 4.71 -1.47 3.93
CA PRO A 70 5.35 -0.21 4.28
C PRO A 70 6.35 0.16 3.17
N PRO A 71 6.44 1.45 2.82
CA PRO A 71 7.34 1.87 1.76
C PRO A 71 8.76 1.38 2.07
N VAL A 72 9.43 0.80 1.08
CA VAL A 72 10.81 0.35 1.23
C VAL A 72 11.69 1.58 1.46
N VAL A 73 12.03 1.85 2.72
CA VAL A 73 13.01 2.87 3.08
C VAL A 73 14.38 2.29 2.78
N ARG A 74 15.03 2.76 1.71
CA ARG A 74 16.44 2.46 1.49
C ARG A 74 17.24 3.36 2.42
N GLU A 75 17.82 2.79 3.47
CA GLU A 75 18.83 3.46 4.26
C GLU A 75 20.07 3.64 3.37
N THR A 76 20.28 4.87 2.88
CA THR A 76 21.56 5.25 2.31
C THR A 76 22.47 5.62 3.47
N GLU A 77 23.46 4.77 3.74
CA GLU A 77 24.58 5.13 4.61
C GLU A 77 25.32 6.31 3.95
N ILE A 78 25.29 7.48 4.58
CA ILE A 78 26.06 8.65 4.14
C ILE A 78 27.35 8.65 4.97
N HIS A 79 28.47 8.33 4.35
CA HIS A 79 29.77 8.43 5.01
C HIS A 79 30.21 9.90 5.02
N THR A 80 30.61 10.39 6.19
CA THR A 80 31.17 11.74 6.36
C THR A 80 32.58 11.68 6.92
N LYS A 81 33.45 12.58 6.44
CA LYS A 81 34.82 12.70 6.92
C LYS A 81 35.21 14.17 7.04
N SER A 82 35.92 14.51 8.11
CA SER A 82 36.61 15.79 8.23
C SER A 82 37.93 15.75 7.46
N VAL A 83 38.15 16.72 6.58
CA VAL A 83 39.36 16.85 5.77
C VAL A 83 40.01 18.21 5.97
N THR A 84 41.33 18.21 5.91
CA THR A 84 42.14 19.43 6.03
C THR A 84 41.95 20.31 4.80
N CYS A 85 41.77 21.60 5.04
CA CYS A 85 41.59 22.58 3.98
C CYS A 85 42.90 22.80 3.24
N TYR A 86 42.96 22.32 1.99
CA TYR A 86 44.12 22.43 1.12
C TYR A 86 44.60 23.88 0.94
N TYR A 87 43.68 24.83 0.77
CA TYR A 87 44.00 26.24 0.47
C TYR A 87 44.68 27.00 1.61
N CYS A 88 44.53 26.55 2.85
CA CYS A 88 45.25 27.12 4.00
C CYS A 88 46.18 26.10 4.66
N SER A 89 46.36 24.92 4.06
CA SER A 89 47.12 23.82 4.67
C SER A 89 46.72 23.50 6.12
N GLY A 90 45.44 23.72 6.47
CA GLY A 90 44.94 23.48 7.82
C GLY A 90 45.12 24.63 8.82
N SER A 91 45.79 25.72 8.46
CA SER A 91 46.02 26.85 9.38
C SER A 91 44.75 27.65 9.70
N GLY A 92 43.76 27.62 8.81
CA GLY A 92 42.59 28.49 8.87
C GLY A 92 42.83 29.88 8.28
N GLU A 93 44.05 30.21 7.85
CA GLU A 93 44.42 31.55 7.34
C GLU A 93 45.18 31.45 6.01
N ILE A 94 45.07 32.46 5.15
CA ILE A 94 45.84 32.52 3.90
C ILE A 94 47.16 33.28 4.11
N VAL A 95 47.08 34.56 4.47
CA VAL A 95 48.24 35.41 4.78
C VAL A 95 47.81 36.48 5.78
N GLY A 96 48.63 36.71 6.81
CA GLY A 96 48.53 37.88 7.69
C GLY A 96 47.24 37.97 8.52
N GLY A 97 46.75 36.85 9.06
CA GLY A 97 45.54 36.85 9.90
C GLY A 97 44.23 36.87 9.11
N VAL A 98 44.27 36.85 7.77
CA VAL A 98 43.06 36.82 6.94
C VAL A 98 42.45 35.40 6.95
N PRO A 99 41.20 35.24 7.42
CA PRO A 99 40.55 33.93 7.48
C PRO A 99 40.43 33.30 6.08
N CYS A 100 40.71 32.00 5.99
CA CYS A 100 40.57 31.25 4.77
C CYS A 100 39.08 31.12 4.39
N PRO A 101 38.64 31.65 3.24
CA PRO A 101 37.24 31.62 2.82
C PRO A 101 36.76 30.20 2.50
N ASN A 102 37.66 29.31 2.10
CA ASN A 102 37.30 27.93 1.75
C ASN A 102 36.90 27.08 2.97
N CYS A 103 37.44 27.39 4.14
CA CYS A 103 37.09 26.70 5.39
C CYS A 103 36.48 27.63 6.45
N ASN A 104 36.16 28.88 6.08
CA ASN A 104 35.70 29.93 6.99
C ASN A 104 36.56 30.05 8.26
N GLY A 105 37.88 30.03 8.11
CA GLY A 105 38.80 30.13 9.25
C GLY A 105 39.04 28.85 10.05
N LYS A 106 38.36 27.74 9.74
CA LYS A 106 38.40 26.52 10.58
C LYS A 106 39.57 25.57 10.32
N GLY A 107 40.32 25.77 9.24
CA GLY A 107 41.38 24.85 8.80
C GLY A 107 40.89 23.50 8.26
N THR A 108 39.63 23.14 8.47
CA THR A 108 39.04 21.86 8.05
C THR A 108 37.61 22.05 7.52
N PHE A 109 37.12 21.09 6.74
CA PHE A 109 35.71 21.02 6.34
C PHE A 109 35.24 19.57 6.26
N VAL A 110 33.92 19.36 6.34
CA VAL A 110 33.30 18.04 6.30
C VAL A 110 32.86 17.75 4.86
N VAL A 111 33.28 16.60 4.34
CA VAL A 111 32.82 16.07 3.06
C VAL A 111 31.91 14.86 3.29
N SER A 112 30.94 14.69 2.40
CA SER A 112 30.03 13.54 2.39
C SER A 112 30.01 12.90 1.00
N ASP A 113 29.79 11.60 0.95
CA ASP A 113 29.51 10.84 -0.28
C ASP A 113 28.08 11.04 -0.84
N ARG A 114 27.26 11.83 -0.16
CA ARG A 114 25.90 12.17 -0.59
C ARG A 114 25.90 12.72 -2.03
N GLY A 115 25.23 12.01 -2.94
CA GLY A 115 25.10 12.39 -4.35
C GLY A 115 26.23 11.92 -5.27
N LEU A 116 27.16 11.11 -4.77
CA LEU A 116 28.19 10.43 -5.57
C LEU A 116 27.80 8.98 -5.96
N GLY A 117 26.50 8.64 -5.89
CA GLY A 117 25.95 7.32 -6.21
C GLY A 117 24.80 7.39 -7.20
#